data_AF-A0A8J2LR44-F1
#
_entry.id   AF-A0A8J2LR44-F1
#
_cell.length_a   1.000
_cell.length_b   1.000
_cell.length_c   1.000
_cell.angle_alpha   90.00
_cell.angle_beta   90.00
_cell.angle_gamma   90.00
#
_symmetry.space_group_name_H-M   'P 1'
#
loop_
_entity.id
_entity.type
_entity.pdbx_description
1 polymer ?
#
loop_
_entity_poly.entity_id
_entity_poly.type
_entity_poly.pdbx_seq_one_letter_code
_entity_poly.pdbx_strand_id
1 'polypeptide(L)'
;ILQNVAIGKKFNEGATQIDATQEMIALGAVNLVGSGFFDAIPCCASFSRSSVNASSGAKSHVSALIGGFLMVLSLAFLTPYFEYIPKASLASIIIAAVIFMVDFGAIIRLWKFSSTALNCL
;
A
#
# COMPACT_ATOMS: atom_id res chain seq x y z
N ILE A 1 -8.11 8.60 2.36
CA ILE A 1 -7.50 9.79 1.70
C ILE A 1 -6.21 10.25 2.38
N LEU A 2 -6.19 10.46 3.70
CA LEU A 2 -5.01 10.97 4.42
C LEU A 2 -3.77 10.12 4.19
N GLN A 3 -3.91 8.80 4.30
CA GLN A 3 -2.83 7.85 4.01
C GLN A 3 -2.31 7.98 2.57
N ASN A 4 -3.20 8.11 1.59
CA ASN A 4 -2.82 8.21 0.18
C ASN A 4 -2.01 9.49 -0.10
N VAL A 5 -2.48 10.64 0.41
CA VAL A 5 -1.75 11.91 0.32
C VAL A 5 -0.42 11.85 1.08
N ALA A 6 -0.38 11.20 2.25
CA ALA A 6 0.84 11.04 3.02
C ALA A 6 1.89 10.18 2.29
N ILE A 7 1.47 9.05 1.70
CA ILE A 7 2.33 8.19 0.88
C ILE A 7 2.80 8.96 -0.34
N GLY A 8 1.89 9.62 -1.07
CA GLY A 8 2.24 10.43 -2.23
C GLY A 8 3.31 11.48 -1.89
N LYS A 9 3.13 12.22 -0.79
CA LYS A 9 4.13 13.21 -0.34
C LYS A 9 5.47 12.60 0.03
N LYS A 10 5.51 11.34 0.48
CA LYS A 10 6.76 10.63 0.82
C LYS A 10 7.53 10.18 -0.42
N PHE A 11 6.85 9.83 -1.49
CA PHE A 11 7.46 9.35 -2.73
C PHE A 11 7.56 10.41 -3.82
N ASN A 12 7.04 11.62 -3.57
CA ASN A 12 7.15 12.76 -4.47
C ASN A 12 8.35 13.63 -4.04
N GLU A 13 9.47 13.50 -4.74
CA GLU A 13 10.72 14.25 -4.54
C GLU A 13 10.61 15.73 -5.00
N GLY A 14 9.51 16.40 -4.65
CA GLY A 14 9.36 17.86 -4.83
C GLY A 14 9.01 18.34 -6.24
N ALA A 15 8.70 17.45 -7.19
CA ALA A 15 8.47 17.82 -8.59
C ALA A 15 7.04 18.32 -8.87
N THR A 16 6.03 17.92 -8.08
CA THR A 16 4.62 18.29 -8.30
C THR A 16 3.84 18.42 -6.99
N GLN A 17 2.92 19.38 -6.92
CA GLN A 17 1.96 19.47 -5.80
C GLN A 17 0.93 18.34 -5.90
N ILE A 18 0.70 17.63 -4.80
CA ILE A 18 -0.33 16.59 -4.74
C ILE A 18 -1.64 17.22 -4.29
N ASP A 19 -2.63 17.22 -5.18
CA ASP A 19 -3.98 17.70 -4.88
C ASP A 19 -4.80 16.60 -4.19
N ALA A 20 -5.20 16.85 -2.95
CA ALA A 20 -6.00 15.94 -2.16
C ALA A 20 -7.40 15.70 -2.77
N THR A 21 -7.96 16.68 -3.47
CA THR A 21 -9.28 16.57 -4.12
C THR A 21 -9.21 15.60 -5.28
N GLN A 22 -8.16 15.71 -6.10
CA GLN A 22 -7.93 14.80 -7.23
C GLN A 22 -7.73 13.37 -6.76
N GLU A 23 -6.94 13.15 -5.70
CA GLU A 23 -6.74 11.84 -5.10
C GLU A 23 -8.04 11.26 -4.52
N MET A 24 -8.91 12.10 -3.95
CA MET A 24 -10.22 11.68 -3.45
C MET A 24 -11.13 11.21 -4.57
N ILE A 25 -11.22 11.99 -5.66
CA ILE A 25 -12.03 11.63 -6.83
C ILE A 25 -11.49 10.36 -7.48
N ALA A 26 -10.16 10.22 -7.60
CA ALA A 26 -9.52 9.03 -8.16
C ALA A 26 -9.82 7.76 -7.33
N LEU A 27 -9.66 7.82 -6.00
CA LEU A 27 -10.00 6.71 -5.10
C LEU A 27 -11.49 6.36 -5.14
N GLY A 28 -12.35 7.37 -5.20
CA GLY A 28 -13.80 7.19 -5.33
C GLY A 28 -14.16 6.48 -6.63
N ALA A 29 -13.63 6.94 -7.76
CA ALA A 29 -13.85 6.34 -9.07
C ALA A 29 -13.36 4.89 -9.13
N VAL A 30 -12.16 4.61 -8.59
CA VAL A 30 -11.60 3.25 -8.52
C VAL A 30 -12.52 2.31 -7.73
N ASN A 31 -12.99 2.73 -6.56
CA ASN A 31 -13.85 1.89 -5.74
C ASN A 31 -15.25 1.70 -6.34
N LEU A 32 -15.82 2.72 -6.98
CA LEU A 32 -17.10 2.62 -7.68
C LEU A 32 -17.02 1.66 -8.87
N VAL A 33 -15.99 1.79 -9.70
CA VAL A 33 -15.79 0.90 -10.86
C VAL A 33 -15.44 -0.52 -10.40
N GLY A 34 -14.55 -0.66 -9.41
CA GLY A 34 -14.12 -1.96 -8.91
C GLY A 34 -15.26 -2.74 -8.25
N SER A 35 -15.97 -2.13 -7.30
CA SER A 35 -17.08 -2.79 -6.62
C SER A 35 -18.28 -2.97 -7.55
N GLY A 36 -18.58 -1.98 -8.41
CA GLY A 36 -19.75 -2.02 -9.28
C GLY A 36 -19.66 -3.03 -10.44
N PHE A 37 -18.47 -3.27 -10.98
CA PHE A 37 -18.29 -4.16 -12.16
C PHE A 37 -17.59 -5.48 -11.84
N PHE A 38 -16.77 -5.53 -10.79
CA PHE A 38 -15.90 -6.69 -10.50
C PHE A 38 -16.08 -7.27 -9.10
N ASP A 39 -17.11 -6.84 -8.35
CA ASP A 39 -17.34 -7.22 -6.94
C ASP A 39 -16.07 -7.05 -6.07
N ALA A 40 -15.27 -6.03 -6.40
CA ALA A 40 -13.99 -5.83 -5.75
C ALA A 40 -14.15 -5.27 -4.33
N ILE A 41 -13.32 -5.78 -3.42
CA ILE A 41 -13.20 -5.25 -2.06
C ILE A 41 -12.65 -3.80 -2.15
N PRO A 42 -13.16 -2.85 -1.34
CA PRO A 42 -12.69 -1.48 -1.33
C PRO A 42 -11.17 -1.40 -1.14
N CYS A 43 -10.51 -0.68 -2.04
CA CYS A 43 -9.07 -0.58 -2.11
C CYS A 43 -8.60 0.80 -1.65
N CYS A 44 -7.38 0.82 -1.08
CA CYS A 44 -6.66 2.00 -0.64
C CYS A 44 -5.18 1.90 -1.06
N ALA A 45 -4.48 3.04 -1.04
CA ALA A 45 -3.04 3.05 -1.31
C ALA A 45 -2.24 2.29 -0.26
N SER A 46 -1.24 1.52 -0.71
CA SER A 46 -0.41 0.68 0.15
C SER A 46 1.02 1.21 0.20
N PHE A 47 1.49 1.51 1.42
CA PHE A 47 2.86 1.96 1.65
C PHE A 47 3.87 0.87 1.27
N SER A 48 3.59 -0.39 1.63
CA SER A 48 4.46 -1.53 1.32
C SER A 48 4.62 -1.75 -0.18
N ARG A 49 3.53 -1.69 -0.98
CA ARG A 49 3.63 -1.82 -2.44
C ARG A 49 4.33 -0.62 -3.08
N SER A 50 4.15 0.58 -2.52
CA SER A 50 4.79 1.80 -3.05
C SER A 50 6.29 1.83 -2.75
N SER A 51 6.72 1.35 -1.57
CA SER A 51 8.13 1.31 -1.20
C SER A 51 8.93 0.34 -2.06
N VAL A 52 8.40 -0.86 -2.31
CA VAL A 52 9.06 -1.85 -3.19
C VAL A 52 9.08 -1.38 -4.65
N ASN A 53 8.03 -0.68 -5.09
CA ASN A 53 7.97 -0.13 -6.45
C ASN A 53 8.99 1.02 -6.62
N ALA A 54 9.11 1.90 -5.62
CA ALA A 54 10.08 2.98 -5.61
C ALA A 54 11.53 2.44 -5.54
N SER A 55 11.80 1.44 -4.69
CA SER A 55 13.13 0.82 -4.60
C SER A 55 13.52 0.05 -5.86
N SER A 56 12.54 -0.42 -6.63
CA SER A 56 12.74 -1.04 -7.95
C SER A 56 13.02 -0.01 -9.07
N GLY A 57 13.07 1.29 -8.74
CA GLY A 57 13.35 2.36 -9.71
C GLY A 57 12.18 2.69 -10.63
N ALA A 58 10.95 2.33 -10.27
CA ALA A 58 9.77 2.65 -11.08
C ALA A 58 9.49 4.16 -11.04
N LYS A 59 9.54 4.81 -12.21
CA LYS A 59 9.31 6.26 -12.37
C LYS A 59 7.96 6.60 -13.01
N SER A 60 7.20 5.60 -13.43
CA SER A 60 5.96 5.77 -14.20
C SER A 60 4.88 4.80 -13.73
N HIS A 61 3.62 5.16 -13.97
CA HIS A 61 2.43 4.34 -13.71
C HIS A 61 2.43 3.01 -14.46
N VAL A 62 3.29 2.87 -15.48
CA VAL A 62 3.49 1.63 -16.24
C VAL A 62 3.85 0.45 -15.33
N SER A 63 4.58 0.65 -14.23
CA SER A 63 4.92 -0.44 -13.32
C SER A 63 3.68 -1.04 -12.63
N ALA A 64 2.70 -0.20 -12.28
CA ALA A 64 1.44 -0.64 -11.71
C ALA A 64 0.58 -1.38 -12.73
N LEU A 65 0.59 -0.95 -14.00
CA LEU A 65 -0.10 -1.65 -15.10
C LEU A 65 0.50 -3.03 -15.35
N ILE A 66 1.84 -3.14 -15.40
CA ILE A 66 2.53 -4.42 -15.55
C ILE A 66 2.22 -5.33 -14.36
N GLY A 67 2.26 -4.81 -13.13
CA GLY A 67 1.92 -5.57 -11.93
C GLY A 67 0.48 -6.10 -11.95
N GLY A 68 -0.48 -5.26 -12.36
CA GLY A 68 -1.88 -5.66 -12.51
C GLY A 68 -2.07 -6.72 -13.60
N PHE A 69 -1.44 -6.54 -14.76
CA PHE A 69 -1.49 -7.51 -15.85
C PHE A 69 -0.91 -8.87 -15.44
N LEU A 70 0.25 -8.87 -14.77
CA LEU A 70 0.87 -10.08 -14.23
C LEU A 70 -0.01 -10.75 -13.17
N MET A 71 -0.71 -9.98 -12.35
CA MET A 71 -1.66 -10.52 -11.37
C MET A 71 -2.83 -11.22 -12.05
N VAL A 72 -3.46 -10.59 -13.05
CA VAL A 72 -4.55 -11.20 -13.83
C VAL A 72 -4.07 -12.47 -14.54
N LEU A 73 -2.88 -12.43 -15.14
CA LEU A 73 -2.28 -13.58 -15.81
C LEU A 73 -1.99 -14.72 -14.82
N SER A 74 -1.43 -14.40 -13.66
CA SER A 74 -1.16 -15.36 -12.59
C SER A 74 -2.46 -16.00 -12.10
N LEU A 75 -3.52 -15.23 -11.89
CA LEU A 75 -4.82 -15.82 -11.54
C LEU A 75 -5.31 -16.73 -12.68
N ALA A 76 -5.29 -16.31 -13.94
CA ALA A 76 -5.79 -17.12 -15.05
C ALA A 76 -5.06 -18.48 -15.20
N PHE A 77 -3.74 -18.52 -15.03
CA PHE A 77 -2.93 -19.73 -15.24
C PHE A 77 -2.66 -20.54 -13.96
N LEU A 78 -2.55 -19.87 -12.81
CA LEU A 78 -2.12 -20.46 -11.53
C LEU A 78 -3.29 -20.79 -10.58
N THR A 79 -4.53 -20.41 -10.92
CA THR A 79 -5.75 -20.81 -10.19
C THR A 79 -5.80 -22.31 -9.81
N PRO A 80 -5.52 -23.28 -10.71
CA PRO A 80 -5.58 -24.70 -10.33
C PRO A 80 -4.53 -25.11 -9.28
N TYR A 81 -3.44 -24.35 -9.15
CA TYR A 81 -2.41 -24.62 -8.14
C TYR A 81 -2.73 -23.99 -6.79
N PHE A 82 -3.53 -22.93 -6.76
CA PHE A 82 -3.91 -22.25 -5.51
C PHE A 82 -4.82 -23.09 -4.60
N GLU A 83 -5.52 -24.09 -5.15
CA GLU A 83 -6.38 -25.00 -4.35
C GLU A 83 -5.57 -25.87 -3.38
N TYR A 84 -4.30 -26.15 -3.70
CA TYR A 84 -3.42 -26.94 -2.84
C TYR A 84 -2.79 -26.13 -1.70
N ILE A 85 -3.02 -24.81 -1.62
CA ILE A 85 -2.38 -23.98 -0.61
C ILE A 85 -3.09 -24.15 0.75
N PRO A 86 -2.39 -24.66 1.79
CA PRO A 86 -2.98 -24.75 3.10
C PRO A 86 -3.19 -23.36 3.70
N LYS A 87 -4.33 -23.15 4.37
CA LYS A 87 -4.68 -21.90 5.08
C LYS A 87 -3.57 -21.45 6.06
N ALA A 88 -2.80 -22.40 6.60
CA ALA A 88 -1.66 -22.13 7.47
C ALA A 88 -0.54 -21.32 6.78
N SER A 89 -0.27 -21.57 5.50
CA SER A 89 0.75 -20.83 4.75
C SER A 89 0.33 -19.37 4.52
N LEU A 90 -0.94 -19.14 4.17
CA LEU A 90 -1.53 -17.81 4.04
C LEU A 90 -1.43 -17.01 5.36
N ALA A 91 -1.76 -17.64 6.49
CA ALA A 91 -1.64 -17.01 7.81
C ALA A 91 -0.18 -16.65 8.15
N SER A 92 0.78 -17.53 7.84
CA SER A 92 2.21 -17.28 8.08
C SER A 92 2.72 -16.04 7.32
N ILE A 93 2.33 -15.88 6.05
CA ILE A 93 2.72 -14.72 5.24
C ILE A 93 2.18 -13.40 5.83
N ILE A 94 0.93 -13.40 6.32
CA ILE A 94 0.33 -12.23 6.95
C ILE A 94 1.10 -11.85 8.23
N ILE A 95 1.41 -12.84 9.09
CA ILE A 95 2.18 -12.60 10.32
C ILE A 95 3.56 -12.05 9.99
N ALA A 96 4.26 -12.63 9.02
CA ALA A 96 5.57 -12.16 8.57
C ALA A 96 5.51 -10.71 8.06
N ALA A 97 4.47 -10.37 7.27
CA ALA A 97 4.28 -9.01 6.76
C ALA A 97 4.07 -7.99 7.88
N VAL A 98 3.28 -8.34 8.91
CA VAL A 98 3.03 -7.45 10.06
C VAL A 98 4.31 -7.21 10.85
N ILE A 99 5.11 -8.24 11.10
CA ILE A 99 6.39 -8.10 11.84
C ILE A 99 7.33 -7.13 11.11
N PHE A 100 7.40 -7.20 9.78
CA PHE A 100 8.20 -6.27 8.97
C PHE A 100 7.64 -4.85 8.90
N MET A 101 6.33 -4.67 9.09
CA MET A 101 5.70 -3.35 9.06
C MET A 101 5.91 -2.58 10.38
N VAL A 102 6.11 -3.28 11.50
CA VAL A 102 6.30 -2.63 12.80
C VAL A 102 7.74 -2.14 12.96
N ASP A 103 7.92 -0.80 12.93
CA ASP A 103 9.19 -0.16 13.26
C ASP A 103 9.29 0.07 14.78
N PHE A 104 9.85 -0.91 15.49
CA PHE A 104 10.12 -0.81 16.94
C PHE A 104 11.06 0.35 17.31
N GLY A 105 11.94 0.75 16.39
CA GLY A 105 12.86 1.86 16.61
C GLY A 105 12.18 3.22 16.55
N ALA A 106 11.14 3.37 15.72
CA ALA A 106 10.29 4.56 15.70
C ALA A 106 9.48 4.70 17.00
N ILE A 107 8.96 3.59 17.55
CA ILE A 107 8.18 3.58 18.80
C ILE A 107 9.01 4.10 19.97
N ILE A 108 10.25 3.60 20.13
CA ILE A 108 11.14 4.03 21.22
C ILE A 108 11.51 5.51 21.07
N ARG A 109 11.75 5.98 19.84
CA ARG A 109 12.06 7.40 19.58
C ARG A 109 10.87 8.30 19.91
N LEU A 110 9.68 7.95 19.45
CA LEU A 110 8.45 8.70 19.75
C LEU A 110 8.17 8.75 21.25
N TRP A 111 8.38 7.65 21.96
CA TRP A 111 8.20 7.60 23.42
C TRP A 111 9.20 8.52 24.15
N LYS A 112 10.46 8.56 23.72
CA LYS A 112 11.47 9.49 24.26
C LYS A 112 11.13 10.96 23.96
N PHE A 113 10.64 11.28 22.77
CA PHE A 113 10.22 12.64 22.41
C PHE A 113 8.96 13.10 23.16
N SER A 114 8.00 12.21 23.39
CA SER A 114 6.78 12.52 24.16
C SER A 114 7.10 12.96 25.59
N SER A 115 8.17 12.41 26.19
CA SER A 115 8.59 12.82 27.54
C SER A 115 9.16 14.24 27.58
N THR A 116 9.65 14.77 26.45
CA THR A 116 10.12 16.17 26.33
C THR A 116 8.95 17.12 26.05
N ALA A 117 7.97 16.70 25.23
CA ALA A 117 6.79 17.52 24.93
C ALA A 117 5.89 17.77 26.17
N LEU A 118 5.82 16.80 27.09
CA LEU A 118 5.08 16.93 28.35
C LEU A 118 5.76 17.86 29.38
N ASN A 119 7.06 18.16 29.21
CA ASN A 119 7.83 19.01 30.12
C ASN A 119 7.91 20.48 29.63
N CYS A 120 7.33 20.77 28.45
CA CYS A 120 7.20 22.10 27.85
C CYS A 120 5.77 22.65 27.90
N LEU A 121 4.83 21.93 28.52
CA LEU A 121 3.45 22.36 28.78
C LEU A 121 3.28 22.56 30.28
#